data_AF-A0A2D6DXR2-F1
#
_entry.id   AF-A0A2D6DXR2-F1
#
_cell.length_a   1.000
_cell.length_b   1.000
_cell.length_c   1.000
_cell.angle_alpha   90.00
_cell.angle_beta   90.00
_cell.angle_gamma   90.00
#
_symmetry.space_group_name_H-M   'P 1'
#
loop_
_entity.id
_entity.type
_entity.pdbx_description
1 polymer ?
#
loop_
_entity_poly.entity_id
_entity_poly.type
_entity_poly.pdbx_seq_one_letter_code
_entity_poly.pdbx_strand_id
1 'polypeptide(L)'
;MLETFRKYTISMIAVLVVVFVGLVFFGAGSSNLGIGAPVVLEAYGQKFNQRQLKKFEERHTRLITRLSISAPGDTQALGEYARILAGGSGLEPTSNNFVVNRLTLQKAMTDFGLQASTPEVESFIKEKLFWQDSGFNVVAYDDFVKVEMGALGATVKNLNELVAEVICLMKLKEILSAGIEVSRDLTEDDMLSAQQRITYQLLSYPITGFKDKPMPTEEEIKTKWEETKSNYLSEPKRKVTYVLAAPDYDSIVKSKEASSEKPDAIEAEGAAPPTEENGCQEPAEQPAEQPAEQPAEQPAEQPAEQPAEQP
;
A
#
# COMPACT_ATOMS: atom_id res chain seq x y z
N MET A 1 -55.03 -33.46 -49.11
CA MET A 1 -54.14 -32.83 -48.11
C MET A 1 -53.43 -31.58 -48.63
N LEU A 2 -53.11 -31.46 -49.93
CA LEU A 2 -52.49 -30.25 -50.50
C LEU A 2 -53.44 -29.05 -50.69
N GLU A 3 -54.75 -29.27 -50.85
CA GLU A 3 -55.73 -28.17 -51.01
C GLU A 3 -55.96 -27.36 -49.73
N THR A 4 -55.89 -28.00 -48.56
CA THR A 4 -56.01 -27.32 -47.27
C THR A 4 -54.84 -26.35 -47.06
N PHE A 5 -53.63 -26.71 -47.49
CA PHE A 5 -52.46 -25.83 -47.44
C PHE A 5 -52.61 -24.62 -48.35
N ARG A 6 -53.21 -24.77 -49.54
CA ARG A 6 -53.45 -23.65 -50.46
C ARG A 6 -54.52 -22.68 -49.96
N LYS A 7 -55.58 -23.19 -49.32
CA LYS A 7 -56.69 -22.38 -48.83
C LYS A 7 -56.32 -21.51 -47.62
N TYR A 8 -55.38 -21.98 -46.78
CA TYR A 8 -54.93 -21.26 -45.59
C TYR A 8 -53.52 -20.64 -45.73
N THR A 9 -52.92 -20.64 -46.93
CA THR A 9 -51.57 -20.08 -47.15
C THR A 9 -51.44 -18.66 -46.61
N ILE A 10 -52.47 -17.82 -46.81
CA ILE A 10 -52.46 -16.42 -46.37
C ILE A 10 -52.57 -16.33 -44.84
N SER A 11 -53.42 -17.14 -44.20
CA SER A 11 -53.50 -17.19 -42.73
C SER A 11 -52.24 -17.78 -42.09
N MET A 12 -51.61 -18.78 -42.71
CA MET A 12 -50.37 -19.38 -42.24
C MET A 12 -49.21 -18.39 -42.33
N ILE A 13 -49.12 -17.61 -43.41
CA ILE A 13 -48.14 -16.52 -43.55
C ILE A 13 -48.39 -15.44 -42.50
N ALA A 14 -49.65 -15.06 -42.24
CA ALA A 14 -49.97 -14.07 -41.21
C ALA A 14 -49.56 -14.56 -39.80
N VAL A 15 -49.79 -15.83 -39.46
CA VAL A 15 -49.32 -16.42 -38.19
C VAL A 15 -47.81 -16.43 -38.13
N LEU A 16 -47.12 -16.78 -39.21
CA LEU A 16 -45.66 -16.77 -39.28
C LEU A 16 -45.09 -15.37 -39.10
N VAL A 17 -45.72 -14.35 -39.70
CA VAL A 17 -45.33 -12.94 -39.54
C VAL A 17 -45.59 -12.47 -38.11
N VAL A 18 -46.70 -12.85 -37.48
CA VAL A 18 -46.95 -12.51 -36.06
C VAL A 18 -45.96 -13.20 -35.13
N VAL A 19 -45.61 -14.46 -35.39
CA VAL A 19 -44.54 -15.17 -34.67
C VAL A 19 -43.19 -14.51 -34.90
N PHE A 20 -42.88 -14.07 -36.12
CA PHE A 20 -41.63 -13.42 -36.47
C PHE A 20 -41.54 -12.01 -35.87
N VAL A 21 -42.63 -11.24 -35.88
CA VAL A 21 -42.74 -9.94 -35.21
C VAL A 21 -42.66 -10.13 -33.71
N GLY A 22 -43.27 -11.17 -33.15
CA GLY A 22 -43.07 -11.57 -31.75
C GLY A 22 -41.60 -11.89 -31.46
N LEU A 23 -40.92 -12.66 -32.31
CA LEU A 23 -39.51 -13.00 -32.15
C LEU A 23 -38.57 -11.82 -32.37
N VAL A 24 -38.91 -10.87 -33.23
CA VAL A 24 -38.08 -9.69 -33.55
C VAL A 24 -38.29 -8.57 -32.53
N PHE A 25 -39.52 -8.36 -32.05
CA PHE A 25 -39.83 -7.31 -31.07
C PHE A 25 -39.69 -7.77 -29.62
N PHE A 26 -39.91 -9.06 -29.29
CA PHE A 26 -39.63 -9.60 -27.96
C PHE A 26 -38.29 -10.36 -27.86
N GLY A 27 -37.72 -10.84 -28.97
CA GLY A 27 -36.50 -11.67 -28.95
C GLY A 27 -35.18 -10.94 -29.20
N ALA A 28 -35.16 -9.61 -29.26
CA ALA A 28 -33.92 -8.83 -29.47
C ALA A 28 -33.65 -7.76 -28.39
N GLY A 29 -34.38 -7.79 -27.27
CA GLY A 29 -34.23 -6.82 -26.17
C GLY A 29 -34.05 -7.41 -24.77
N SER A 30 -34.21 -8.73 -24.59
CA SER A 30 -33.91 -9.40 -23.33
C SER A 30 -32.81 -10.43 -23.55
N SER A 31 -31.58 -9.94 -23.51
CA SER A 31 -30.38 -10.76 -23.43
C SER A 31 -30.52 -11.73 -22.26
N ASN A 32 -30.68 -13.02 -22.57
CA ASN A 32 -30.35 -14.16 -21.71
C ASN A 32 -30.46 -13.88 -20.20
N LEU A 33 -31.65 -13.54 -19.72
CA LEU A 33 -31.96 -13.55 -18.29
C LEU A 33 -31.91 -15.02 -17.85
N GLY A 34 -30.72 -15.49 -17.50
CA GLY A 34 -30.54 -16.72 -16.75
C GLY A 34 -31.27 -16.55 -15.42
N ILE A 35 -32.47 -17.12 -15.35
CA ILE A 35 -33.20 -17.31 -14.11
C ILE A 35 -32.28 -18.10 -13.18
N GLY A 36 -31.75 -17.46 -12.13
CA GLY A 36 -31.17 -18.17 -10.98
C GLY A 36 -29.74 -17.83 -10.52
N ALA A 37 -29.04 -16.84 -11.08
CA ALA A 37 -27.76 -16.40 -10.51
C ALA A 37 -27.88 -15.00 -9.87
N PRO A 38 -27.42 -14.80 -8.62
CA PRO A 38 -27.47 -13.49 -7.99
C PRO A 38 -26.60 -12.49 -8.78
N VAL A 39 -27.08 -11.25 -8.85
CA VAL A 39 -26.30 -10.13 -9.39
C VAL A 39 -25.18 -9.83 -8.40
N VAL A 40 -23.94 -9.84 -8.87
CA VAL A 40 -22.75 -9.59 -8.05
C VAL A 40 -22.16 -8.21 -8.33
N LEU A 41 -22.41 -7.66 -9.52
CA LEU A 41 -22.01 -6.31 -9.87
C LEU A 41 -23.12 -5.61 -10.66
N GLU A 42 -23.41 -4.37 -10.30
CA GLU A 42 -24.23 -3.46 -11.08
C GLU A 42 -23.45 -2.16 -11.29
N ALA A 43 -23.24 -1.78 -12.55
CA ALA A 43 -22.52 -0.56 -12.90
C ALA A 43 -23.14 0.05 -14.16
N TYR A 44 -23.43 1.35 -14.13
CA TYR A 44 -24.01 2.10 -15.27
C TYR A 44 -25.26 1.44 -15.89
N GLY A 45 -26.12 0.84 -15.05
CA GLY A 45 -27.34 0.14 -15.49
C GLY A 45 -27.12 -1.27 -16.06
N GLN A 46 -25.87 -1.74 -16.12
CA GLN A 46 -25.54 -3.11 -16.51
C GLN A 46 -25.38 -4.00 -15.28
N LYS A 47 -26.07 -5.15 -15.30
CA LYS A 47 -26.04 -6.14 -14.22
C LYS A 47 -25.24 -7.37 -14.65
N PHE A 48 -24.32 -7.80 -13.81
CA PHE A 48 -23.47 -8.96 -14.03
C PHE A 48 -23.64 -9.97 -12.90
N ASN A 49 -23.84 -11.23 -13.27
CA ASN A 49 -23.57 -12.34 -12.36
C ASN A 49 -22.07 -12.71 -12.39
N GLN A 50 -21.62 -13.54 -11.43
CA GLN A 50 -20.21 -13.92 -11.30
C GLN A 50 -19.61 -14.51 -12.59
N ARG A 51 -20.36 -15.33 -13.33
CA ARG A 51 -19.88 -15.97 -14.56
C ARG A 51 -19.76 -14.98 -15.71
N GLN A 52 -20.71 -14.06 -15.85
CA GLN A 52 -20.68 -13.01 -16.86
C GLN A 52 -19.53 -12.05 -16.59
N LEU A 53 -19.34 -11.67 -15.33
CA LEU A 53 -18.26 -10.79 -14.91
C LEU A 53 -16.89 -11.36 -15.29
N LYS A 54 -16.61 -12.61 -14.85
CA LYS A 54 -15.36 -13.30 -15.16
C LYS A 54 -15.13 -13.45 -16.67
N LYS A 55 -16.17 -13.83 -17.43
CA LYS A 55 -16.07 -13.93 -18.90
C LYS A 55 -15.86 -12.58 -19.58
N PHE A 56 -16.35 -11.49 -19.00
CA PHE A 56 -16.18 -10.14 -19.55
C PHE A 56 -14.72 -9.69 -19.37
N GLU A 57 -14.17 -9.87 -18.18
CA GLU A 57 -12.77 -9.59 -17.87
C GLU A 57 -11.82 -10.48 -18.66
N GLU A 58 -11.94 -11.81 -18.52
CA GLU A 58 -10.99 -12.78 -19.09
C GLU A 58 -10.83 -12.63 -20.61
N ARG A 59 -11.91 -12.32 -21.34
CA ARG A 59 -11.81 -12.15 -22.80
C ARG A 59 -10.99 -10.92 -23.18
N HIS A 60 -11.15 -9.82 -22.45
CA HIS A 60 -10.43 -8.58 -22.72
C HIS A 60 -8.97 -8.68 -22.28
N THR A 61 -8.72 -9.13 -21.05
CA THR A 61 -7.36 -9.25 -20.52
C THR A 61 -6.55 -10.27 -21.29
N ARG A 62 -7.11 -11.42 -21.68
CA ARG A 62 -6.39 -12.40 -22.51
C ARG A 62 -6.02 -11.86 -23.88
N LEU A 63 -6.91 -11.10 -24.53
CA LEU A 63 -6.60 -10.50 -25.83
C LEU A 63 -5.44 -9.50 -25.72
N ILE A 64 -5.46 -8.65 -24.69
CA ILE A 64 -4.36 -7.71 -24.41
C ILE A 64 -3.07 -8.48 -24.13
N THR A 65 -3.10 -9.50 -23.27
CA THR A 65 -1.91 -10.31 -22.95
C THR A 65 -1.33 -10.98 -24.19
N ARG A 66 -2.17 -11.57 -25.07
CA ARG A 66 -1.69 -12.17 -26.31
C ARG A 66 -1.04 -11.12 -27.20
N LEU A 67 -1.72 -10.00 -27.40
CA LEU A 67 -1.23 -8.90 -28.23
C LEU A 67 0.10 -8.34 -27.70
N SER A 68 0.26 -8.17 -26.38
CA SER A 68 1.50 -7.73 -25.76
C SER A 68 2.68 -8.71 -25.92
N ILE A 69 2.42 -10.00 -26.08
CA ILE A 69 3.46 -11.02 -26.24
C ILE A 69 3.82 -11.25 -27.71
N SER A 70 2.82 -11.22 -28.59
CA SER A 70 2.98 -11.62 -30.00
C SER A 70 3.21 -10.46 -30.95
N ALA A 71 2.78 -9.24 -30.61
CA ALA A 71 2.93 -8.10 -31.49
C ALA A 71 4.40 -7.62 -31.47
N PRO A 72 5.06 -7.47 -32.63
CA PRO A 72 6.48 -7.13 -32.69
C PRO A 72 6.78 -5.65 -32.40
N GLY A 73 5.77 -4.79 -32.42
CA GLY A 73 5.92 -3.34 -32.27
C GLY A 73 5.65 -2.84 -30.85
N ASP A 74 5.25 -1.57 -30.77
CA ASP A 74 5.01 -0.86 -29.51
C ASP A 74 3.64 -1.24 -28.91
N THR A 75 3.69 -1.90 -27.75
CA THR A 75 2.50 -2.32 -26.98
C THR A 75 2.33 -1.56 -25.67
N GLN A 76 3.09 -0.48 -25.43
CA GLN A 76 3.08 0.27 -24.17
C GLN A 76 1.69 0.80 -23.83
N ALA A 77 0.99 1.38 -24.80
CA ALA A 77 -0.35 1.92 -24.60
C ALA A 77 -1.37 0.84 -24.17
N LEU A 78 -1.21 -0.41 -24.63
CA LEU A 78 -2.04 -1.55 -24.20
C LEU A 78 -1.76 -1.91 -22.74
N GLY A 79 -0.48 -1.93 -22.36
CA GLY A 79 -0.05 -2.17 -20.98
C GLY A 79 -0.57 -1.10 -20.03
N GLU A 80 -0.48 0.17 -20.41
CA GLU A 80 -1.05 1.28 -19.65
C GLU A 80 -2.56 1.19 -19.52
N TYR A 81 -3.26 0.92 -20.63
CA TYR A 81 -4.71 0.70 -20.64
C TYR A 81 -5.09 -0.42 -19.67
N ALA A 82 -4.44 -1.58 -19.76
CA ALA A 82 -4.71 -2.71 -18.85
C ALA A 82 -4.44 -2.36 -17.38
N ARG A 83 -3.33 -1.66 -17.09
CA ARG A 83 -2.94 -1.25 -15.74
C ARG A 83 -3.93 -0.26 -15.13
N ILE A 84 -4.38 0.71 -15.91
CA ILE A 84 -5.39 1.70 -15.48
C ILE A 84 -6.70 0.99 -15.17
N LEU A 85 -7.15 0.09 -16.06
CA LEU A 85 -8.37 -0.66 -15.82
C LEU A 85 -8.27 -1.60 -14.61
N ALA A 86 -7.11 -2.23 -14.39
CA ALA A 86 -6.88 -3.09 -13.22
C ALA A 86 -6.93 -2.33 -11.88
N GLY A 87 -6.89 -0.99 -11.88
CA GLY A 87 -7.05 -0.15 -10.68
C GLY A 87 -5.74 0.34 -10.03
N GLY A 88 -4.59 0.16 -10.70
CA GLY A 88 -3.29 0.56 -10.15
C GLY A 88 -2.85 -0.31 -8.96
N SER A 89 -1.54 -0.37 -8.70
CA SER A 89 -0.89 -1.28 -7.75
C SER A 89 -1.12 -0.96 -6.25
N GLY A 90 -2.17 -0.22 -5.89
CA GLY A 90 -2.22 0.51 -4.61
C GLY A 90 -3.16 0.00 -3.52
N LEU A 91 -4.28 -0.65 -3.84
CA LEU A 91 -5.28 -1.05 -2.84
C LEU A 91 -5.91 -2.38 -3.25
N GLU A 92 -6.32 -3.19 -2.26
CA GLU A 92 -6.75 -4.59 -2.39
C GLU A 92 -7.37 -4.94 -3.75
N PRO A 93 -6.99 -6.09 -4.36
CA PRO A 93 -7.56 -6.52 -5.62
C PRO A 93 -9.03 -6.90 -5.40
N THR A 94 -9.92 -5.93 -5.44
CA THR A 94 -11.33 -6.19 -5.68
C THR A 94 -11.41 -6.72 -7.11
N SER A 95 -11.83 -7.97 -7.25
CA SER A 95 -11.92 -8.75 -8.50
C SER A 95 -12.80 -8.10 -9.59
N ASN A 96 -13.34 -6.91 -9.33
CA ASN A 96 -14.30 -6.21 -10.15
C ASN A 96 -13.74 -4.89 -10.72
N ASN A 97 -12.52 -4.48 -10.34
CA ASN A 97 -11.94 -3.19 -10.75
C ASN A 97 -11.86 -3.06 -12.27
N PHE A 98 -11.42 -4.11 -12.96
CA PHE A 98 -11.32 -4.08 -14.42
C PHE A 98 -12.65 -3.78 -15.10
N VAL A 99 -13.71 -4.47 -14.71
CA VAL A 99 -15.03 -4.32 -15.35
C VAL A 99 -15.63 -2.96 -15.02
N VAL A 100 -15.59 -2.55 -13.75
CA VAL A 100 -16.10 -1.24 -13.33
C VAL A 100 -15.34 -0.13 -14.05
N ASN A 101 -14.01 -0.13 -14.02
CA ASN A 101 -13.18 0.90 -14.65
C ASN A 101 -13.37 0.94 -16.17
N ARG A 102 -13.55 -0.21 -16.83
CA ARG A 102 -13.84 -0.23 -18.27
C ARG A 102 -15.20 0.38 -18.57
N LEU A 103 -16.23 0.09 -17.78
CA LEU A 103 -17.55 0.70 -17.95
C LEU A 103 -17.51 2.20 -17.65
N THR A 104 -16.73 2.63 -16.66
CA THR A 104 -16.45 4.04 -16.37
C THR A 104 -15.79 4.72 -17.57
N LEU A 105 -14.78 4.08 -18.17
CA LEU A 105 -14.13 4.58 -19.38
C LEU A 105 -15.14 4.69 -20.53
N GLN A 106 -15.97 3.67 -20.76
CA GLN A 106 -17.01 3.71 -21.81
C GLN A 106 -18.02 4.83 -21.60
N LYS A 107 -18.42 5.07 -20.35
CA LYS A 107 -19.26 6.20 -20.00
C LYS A 107 -18.56 7.53 -20.28
N ALA A 108 -17.30 7.67 -19.88
CA ALA A 108 -16.51 8.88 -20.14
C ALA A 108 -16.33 9.11 -21.65
N MET A 109 -16.05 8.07 -22.44
CA MET A 109 -15.98 8.20 -23.91
C MET A 109 -17.29 8.77 -24.48
N THR A 110 -18.44 8.32 -23.97
CA THR A 110 -19.74 8.84 -24.39
C THR A 110 -19.94 10.29 -23.95
N ASP A 111 -19.60 10.63 -22.71
CA ASP A 111 -19.81 11.96 -22.12
C ASP A 111 -18.94 13.04 -22.77
N PHE A 112 -17.70 12.68 -23.12
CA PHE A 112 -16.75 13.56 -23.80
C PHE A 112 -16.84 13.48 -25.33
N GLY A 113 -17.74 12.66 -25.88
CA GLY A 113 -17.88 12.49 -27.34
C GLY A 113 -16.64 11.90 -28.02
N LEU A 114 -15.88 11.07 -27.32
CA LEU A 114 -14.65 10.46 -27.80
C LEU A 114 -14.95 9.22 -28.64
N GLN A 115 -14.47 9.23 -29.87
CA GLN A 115 -14.54 8.08 -30.77
C GLN A 115 -13.24 7.97 -31.56
N ALA A 116 -12.73 6.74 -31.68
CA ALA A 116 -11.67 6.42 -32.61
C ALA A 116 -12.29 6.06 -33.97
N SER A 117 -11.79 6.70 -35.03
CA SER A 117 -12.19 6.42 -36.40
C SER A 117 -11.52 5.14 -36.91
N THR A 118 -12.12 4.51 -37.93
CA THR A 118 -11.53 3.31 -38.56
C THR A 118 -10.09 3.54 -39.05
N PRO A 119 -9.75 4.67 -39.71
CA PRO A 119 -8.36 4.94 -40.11
C PRO A 119 -7.40 5.06 -38.93
N GLU A 120 -7.81 5.70 -37.82
CA GLU A 120 -6.97 5.79 -36.62
C GLU A 120 -6.67 4.41 -36.03
N VAL A 121 -7.67 3.53 -35.97
CA VAL A 121 -7.50 2.15 -35.50
C VAL A 121 -6.57 1.37 -36.42
N GLU A 122 -6.75 1.48 -37.75
CA GLU A 122 -5.88 0.80 -38.72
C GLU A 122 -4.43 1.29 -38.65
N SER A 123 -4.21 2.60 -38.59
CA SER A 123 -2.87 3.17 -38.44
C SER A 123 -2.25 2.74 -37.12
N PHE A 124 -2.99 2.72 -36.02
CA PHE A 124 -2.46 2.25 -34.74
C PHE A 124 -2.01 0.78 -34.81
N ILE A 125 -2.82 -0.10 -35.44
CA ILE A 125 -2.47 -1.51 -35.61
C ILE A 125 -1.22 -1.65 -36.48
N LYS A 126 -1.15 -0.94 -37.61
CA LYS A 126 -0.09 -1.09 -38.62
C LYS A 126 1.24 -0.44 -38.19
N GLU A 127 1.16 0.76 -37.60
CA GLU A 127 2.31 1.64 -37.35
C GLU A 127 2.80 1.57 -35.90
N LYS A 128 1.99 1.05 -34.96
CA LYS A 128 2.40 0.83 -33.57
C LYS A 128 2.52 -0.65 -33.26
N LEU A 129 1.41 -1.38 -33.28
CA LEU A 129 1.37 -2.76 -32.75
C LEU A 129 2.18 -3.75 -33.59
N PHE A 130 2.02 -3.71 -34.91
CA PHE A 130 2.66 -4.66 -35.83
C PHE A 130 3.71 -4.00 -36.72
N TRP A 131 4.32 -2.92 -36.24
CA TRP A 131 5.43 -2.30 -36.93
C TRP A 131 6.74 -3.05 -36.63
N GLN A 132 7.49 -3.39 -37.67
CA GLN A 132 8.79 -4.03 -37.56
C GLN A 132 9.67 -3.64 -38.76
N ASP A 133 10.97 -3.40 -38.53
CA ASP A 133 11.98 -3.16 -39.57
C ASP A 133 11.55 -2.14 -40.64
N SER A 134 10.97 -1.01 -40.20
CA SER A 134 10.48 0.11 -41.02
C SER A 134 9.18 -0.08 -41.80
N GLY A 135 8.38 -1.10 -41.47
CA GLY A 135 7.07 -1.29 -42.09
C GLY A 135 6.08 -2.11 -41.26
N PHE A 136 4.86 -2.23 -41.79
CA PHE A 136 3.86 -3.13 -41.21
C PHE A 136 4.23 -4.59 -41.50
N ASN A 137 4.39 -5.38 -40.44
CA ASN A 137 4.62 -6.82 -40.53
C ASN A 137 3.28 -7.56 -40.71
N VAL A 138 2.92 -7.76 -41.98
CA VAL A 138 1.70 -8.49 -42.38
C VAL A 138 1.70 -9.93 -41.87
N VAL A 139 2.87 -10.61 -41.84
CA VAL A 139 2.96 -12.02 -41.40
C VAL A 139 2.64 -12.13 -39.92
N ALA A 140 3.25 -11.28 -39.07
CA ALA A 140 2.96 -11.26 -37.64
C ALA A 140 1.50 -10.90 -37.35
N TYR A 141 0.92 -9.97 -38.10
CA TYR A 141 -0.49 -9.63 -37.99
C TYR A 141 -1.40 -10.81 -38.37
N ASP A 142 -1.14 -11.46 -39.50
CA ASP A 142 -1.92 -12.61 -39.96
C ASP A 142 -1.82 -13.78 -38.99
N ASP A 143 -0.63 -14.07 -38.45
CA ASP A 143 -0.40 -15.10 -37.45
C ASP A 143 -1.15 -14.78 -36.16
N PHE A 144 -1.13 -13.52 -35.71
CA PHE A 144 -1.91 -13.10 -34.55
C PHE A 144 -3.42 -13.31 -34.77
N VAL A 145 -3.96 -12.88 -35.91
CA VAL A 145 -5.39 -13.00 -36.21
C VAL A 145 -5.82 -14.47 -36.35
N LYS A 146 -5.01 -15.31 -36.99
CA LYS A 146 -5.37 -16.72 -37.26
C LYS A 146 -5.14 -17.62 -36.05
N VAL A 147 -4.01 -17.44 -35.36
CA VAL A 147 -3.56 -18.36 -34.30
C VAL A 147 -3.97 -17.84 -32.93
N GLU A 148 -3.50 -16.66 -32.54
CA GLU A 148 -3.68 -16.13 -31.18
C GLU A 148 -5.15 -15.75 -30.92
N MET A 149 -5.76 -14.98 -31.82
CA MET A 149 -7.16 -14.58 -31.69
C MET A 149 -8.11 -15.76 -31.92
N GLY A 150 -7.79 -16.65 -32.86
CA GLY A 150 -8.53 -17.88 -33.10
C GLY A 150 -8.63 -18.75 -31.85
N ALA A 151 -7.52 -18.94 -31.12
CA ALA A 151 -7.49 -19.69 -29.87
C ALA A 151 -8.34 -19.07 -28.75
N LEU A 152 -8.58 -17.76 -28.80
CA LEU A 152 -9.43 -17.04 -27.84
C LEU A 152 -10.91 -16.96 -28.27
N GLY A 153 -11.25 -17.42 -29.48
CA GLY A 153 -12.55 -17.15 -30.09
C GLY A 153 -12.81 -15.66 -30.32
N ALA A 154 -11.74 -14.87 -30.43
CA ALA A 154 -11.79 -13.44 -30.71
C ALA A 154 -11.81 -13.20 -32.23
N THR A 155 -12.47 -12.12 -32.63
CA THR A 155 -12.58 -11.71 -34.04
C THR A 155 -11.87 -10.39 -34.27
N VAL A 156 -11.58 -10.04 -35.52
CA VAL A 156 -11.00 -8.73 -35.89
C VAL A 156 -11.84 -7.57 -35.34
N LYS A 157 -13.17 -7.74 -35.23
CA LYS A 157 -14.04 -6.77 -34.56
C LYS A 157 -13.62 -6.54 -33.11
N ASN A 158 -13.29 -7.58 -32.35
CA ASN A 158 -12.85 -7.45 -30.96
C ASN A 158 -11.49 -6.76 -30.85
N LEU A 159 -10.57 -7.01 -31.79
CA LEU A 159 -9.31 -6.29 -31.86
C LEU A 159 -9.54 -4.79 -32.12
N ASN A 160 -10.37 -4.47 -33.11
CA ASN A 160 -10.66 -3.08 -33.46
C ASN A 160 -11.37 -2.34 -32.32
N GLU A 161 -12.31 -2.99 -31.63
CA GLU A 161 -12.98 -2.43 -30.44
C GLU A 161 -11.97 -2.14 -29.32
N LEU A 162 -11.06 -3.09 -29.04
CA LEU A 162 -10.01 -2.90 -28.03
C LEU A 162 -9.08 -1.73 -28.38
N VAL A 163 -8.57 -1.69 -29.61
CA VAL A 163 -7.68 -0.62 -30.07
C VAL A 163 -8.39 0.73 -30.07
N ALA A 164 -9.66 0.77 -30.46
CA ALA A 164 -10.48 1.99 -30.39
C ALA A 164 -10.60 2.51 -28.95
N GLU A 165 -10.86 1.63 -27.97
CA GLU A 165 -10.92 2.01 -26.56
C GLU A 165 -9.57 2.53 -26.04
N VAL A 166 -8.45 1.92 -26.47
CA VAL A 166 -7.10 2.37 -26.11
C VAL A 166 -6.82 3.77 -26.66
N ILE A 167 -7.14 4.02 -27.93
CA ILE A 167 -7.00 5.34 -28.55
C ILE A 167 -7.87 6.37 -27.82
N CYS A 168 -9.11 6.03 -27.49
CA CYS A 168 -10.00 6.93 -26.77
C CYS A 168 -9.50 7.23 -25.35
N LEU A 169 -8.90 6.26 -24.67
CA LEU A 169 -8.25 6.50 -23.38
C LEU A 169 -7.06 7.47 -23.52
N MET A 170 -6.25 7.33 -24.57
CA MET A 170 -5.15 8.26 -24.84
C MET A 170 -5.67 9.68 -25.08
N LYS A 171 -6.70 9.84 -25.93
CA LYS A 171 -7.36 11.13 -26.17
C LYS A 171 -7.94 11.71 -24.88
N LEU A 172 -8.57 10.89 -24.04
CA LEU A 172 -9.09 11.31 -22.76
C LEU A 172 -7.97 11.82 -21.84
N LYS A 173 -6.85 11.09 -21.74
CA LYS A 173 -5.68 11.53 -20.96
C LYS A 173 -5.15 12.87 -21.47
N GLU A 174 -5.01 13.03 -22.79
CA GLU A 174 -4.55 14.27 -23.42
C GLU A 174 -5.47 15.45 -23.07
N ILE A 175 -6.79 15.27 -23.16
CA ILE A 175 -7.78 16.29 -22.79
C ILE A 175 -7.67 16.65 -21.30
N LEU A 176 -7.54 15.64 -20.43
CA LEU A 176 -7.43 15.86 -18.99
C LEU A 176 -6.10 16.54 -18.60
N SER A 177 -5.03 16.31 -19.36
CA SER A 177 -3.72 16.93 -19.12
C SER A 177 -3.51 18.27 -19.81
N ALA A 178 -4.34 18.64 -20.79
CA ALA A 178 -4.12 19.82 -21.64
C ALA A 178 -4.04 21.15 -20.87
N GLY A 179 -4.53 21.20 -19.63
CA GLY A 179 -4.48 22.37 -18.75
C GLY A 179 -3.61 22.21 -17.51
N ILE A 180 -2.84 21.11 -17.40
CA ILE A 180 -1.98 20.85 -16.24
C ILE A 180 -0.54 21.14 -16.65
N GLU A 181 0.05 22.17 -16.04
CA GLU A 181 1.48 22.42 -16.15
C GLU A 181 2.22 21.64 -15.07
N VAL A 182 3.37 21.08 -15.42
CA VAL A 182 4.23 20.41 -14.44
C VAL A 182 4.79 21.46 -13.49
N SER A 183 4.59 21.28 -12.19
CA SER A 183 5.18 22.18 -11.20
C SER A 183 6.70 22.13 -11.29
N ARG A 184 7.32 23.29 -11.54
CA ARG A 184 8.77 23.42 -11.60
C ARG A 184 9.42 23.02 -10.28
N ASP A 185 8.85 23.46 -9.17
CA ASP A 185 9.35 23.17 -7.82
C ASP A 185 9.36 21.66 -7.53
N LEU A 186 8.25 20.96 -7.84
CA LEU A 186 8.19 19.50 -7.66
C LEU A 186 9.17 18.76 -8.58
N THR A 187 9.38 19.26 -9.79
CA THR A 187 10.35 18.67 -10.73
C THR A 187 11.78 18.87 -10.23
N GLU A 188 12.08 20.05 -9.68
CA GLU A 188 13.38 20.35 -9.09
C GLU A 188 13.66 19.46 -7.89
N ASP A 189 12.71 19.33 -6.97
CA ASP A 189 12.81 18.44 -5.80
C ASP A 189 13.05 16.98 -6.21
N ASP A 190 12.29 16.47 -7.19
CA ASP A 190 12.43 15.09 -7.67
C ASP A 190 13.79 14.87 -8.36
N MET A 191 14.26 15.84 -9.16
CA MET A 191 15.58 15.78 -9.78
C MET A 191 16.71 15.82 -8.75
N LEU A 192 16.62 16.69 -7.74
CA LEU A 192 17.61 16.78 -6.66
C LEU A 192 17.65 15.50 -5.82
N SER A 193 16.48 14.92 -5.51
CA SER A 193 16.34 13.64 -4.83
C SER A 193 16.97 12.49 -5.64
N ALA A 194 16.66 12.40 -6.95
CA ALA A 194 17.20 11.37 -7.82
C ALA A 194 18.73 11.47 -8.01
N GLN A 195 19.28 12.68 -7.92
CA GLN A 195 20.72 12.95 -8.03
C GLN A 195 21.44 12.93 -6.67
N GLN A 196 20.72 12.72 -5.57
CA GLN A 196 21.29 12.74 -4.23
C GLN A 196 22.33 11.61 -4.08
N ARG A 197 23.58 12.00 -3.83
CA ARG A 197 24.65 11.06 -3.47
C ARG A 197 24.63 10.83 -1.97
N ILE A 198 24.19 9.65 -1.55
CA ILE A 198 24.22 9.23 -0.14
C ILE A 198 25.54 8.53 0.14
N THR A 199 26.40 9.16 0.93
CA THR A 199 27.61 8.53 1.48
C THR A 199 27.26 7.90 2.82
N TYR A 200 27.50 6.59 2.97
CA TYR A 200 27.36 5.90 4.25
C TYR A 200 28.69 5.21 4.62
N GLN A 201 29.04 5.26 5.91
CA GLN A 201 30.08 4.41 6.48
C GLN A 201 29.41 3.19 7.10
N LEU A 202 29.59 2.03 6.48
CA LEU A 202 29.10 0.77 7.02
C LEU A 202 30.13 0.21 8.01
N LEU A 203 29.83 0.26 9.31
CA LEU A 203 30.57 -0.50 10.31
C LEU A 203 30.11 -1.97 10.23
N SER A 204 30.89 -2.81 9.54
CA SER A 204 30.66 -4.25 9.51
C SER A 204 31.46 -4.92 10.62
N TYR A 205 30.77 -5.60 11.55
CA TYR A 205 31.40 -6.47 12.52
C TYR A 205 31.51 -7.88 11.91
N PRO A 206 32.71 -8.39 11.64
CA PRO A 206 32.87 -9.77 11.19
C PRO A 206 32.46 -10.72 12.32
N ILE A 207 31.28 -11.34 12.19
CA ILE A 207 30.79 -12.40 13.09
C ILE A 207 31.50 -13.74 12.81
N THR A 208 32.26 -13.80 11.72
CA THR A 208 33.08 -14.94 11.30
C THR A 208 34.27 -15.08 12.26
N GLY A 209 34.20 -16.08 13.14
CA GLY A 209 35.15 -16.28 14.23
C GLY A 209 34.49 -16.40 15.61
N PHE A 210 33.21 -16.03 15.76
CA PHE A 210 32.43 -16.31 16.98
C PHE A 210 31.57 -17.57 16.87
N LYS A 211 31.11 -17.94 15.67
CA LYS A 211 30.33 -19.17 15.45
C LYS A 211 31.18 -20.46 15.48
N ASP A 212 32.46 -20.36 15.13
CA ASP A 212 33.37 -21.51 15.05
C ASP A 212 34.08 -21.80 16.38
N LYS A 213 33.91 -20.92 17.39
CA LYS A 213 34.38 -21.18 18.74
C LYS A 213 33.39 -22.14 19.41
N PRO A 214 33.84 -23.29 19.93
CA PRO A 214 32.95 -24.15 20.69
C PRO A 214 32.35 -23.34 21.85
N MET A 215 31.04 -23.49 22.09
CA MET A 215 30.43 -22.96 23.31
C MET A 215 31.21 -23.53 24.52
N PRO A 216 31.39 -22.75 25.60
CA PRO A 216 32.07 -23.24 26.80
C PRO A 216 31.45 -24.56 27.26
N THR A 217 32.28 -25.53 27.61
CA THR A 217 31.82 -26.84 28.10
C THR A 217 31.13 -26.68 29.46
N GLU A 218 30.20 -27.56 29.81
CA GLU A 218 29.49 -27.51 31.10
C GLU A 218 30.46 -27.48 32.31
N GLU A 219 31.63 -28.09 32.20
CA GLU A 219 32.66 -28.07 33.23
C GLU A 219 33.30 -26.68 33.42
N GLU A 220 33.54 -25.96 32.32
CA GLU A 220 34.07 -24.59 32.34
C GLU A 220 33.04 -23.62 32.91
N ILE A 221 31.77 -23.80 32.54
CA ILE A 221 30.64 -23.04 33.07
C ILE A 221 30.51 -23.26 34.58
N LYS A 222 30.57 -24.51 35.04
CA LYS A 222 30.44 -24.85 36.46
C LYS A 222 31.61 -24.31 37.28
N THR A 223 32.83 -24.38 36.76
CA THR A 223 34.02 -23.81 37.41
C THR A 223 33.90 -22.29 37.53
N LYS A 224 33.52 -21.61 36.44
CA LYS A 224 33.33 -20.15 36.45
C LYS A 224 32.18 -19.71 37.35
N TRP A 225 31.11 -20.48 37.40
CA TRP A 225 29.98 -20.25 38.29
C TRP A 225 30.41 -20.32 39.76
N GLU A 226 31.11 -21.37 40.18
CA GLU A 226 31.58 -21.47 41.58
C GLU A 226 32.56 -20.35 41.95
N GLU A 227 33.44 -19.93 41.03
CA GLU A 227 34.33 -18.77 41.24
C GLU A 227 33.56 -17.44 41.42
N THR A 228 32.45 -17.27 40.70
CA THR A 228 31.78 -15.96 40.56
C THR A 228 30.45 -15.89 41.31
N LYS A 229 30.00 -16.98 41.94
CA LYS A 229 28.69 -17.11 42.62
C LYS A 229 28.44 -16.01 43.65
N SER A 230 29.48 -15.55 44.34
CA SER A 230 29.39 -14.45 45.30
C SER A 230 28.87 -13.14 44.69
N ASN A 231 29.17 -12.89 43.42
CA ASN A 231 28.79 -11.66 42.72
C ASN A 231 27.32 -11.69 42.25
N TYR A 232 26.68 -12.86 42.31
CA TYR A 232 25.28 -13.05 41.93
C TYR A 232 24.35 -13.24 43.14
N LEU A 233 24.87 -13.08 44.36
CA LEU A 233 24.07 -13.05 45.57
C LEU A 233 23.31 -11.72 45.63
N SER A 234 21.98 -11.78 45.71
CA SER A 234 21.17 -10.59 45.99
C SER A 234 21.52 -10.01 47.36
N GLU A 235 21.28 -8.71 47.55
CA GLU A 235 21.45 -8.06 48.86
C GLU A 235 20.71 -8.84 49.98
N PRO A 236 21.33 -8.98 51.17
CA PRO A 236 20.77 -9.81 52.24
C PRO A 236 19.47 -9.22 52.78
N LYS A 237 18.33 -9.83 52.43
CA LYS A 237 17.02 -9.47 52.99
C LYS A 237 16.91 -10.04 54.41
N ARG A 238 16.94 -9.17 55.43
CA ARG A 238 16.73 -9.56 56.84
C ARG A 238 15.26 -9.43 57.22
N LYS A 239 14.68 -10.47 57.82
CA LYS A 239 13.36 -10.41 58.45
C LYS A 239 13.53 -9.95 59.89
N VAL A 240 13.14 -8.72 60.20
CA VAL A 240 13.16 -8.19 61.58
C VAL A 240 11.76 -8.25 62.16
N THR A 241 11.63 -8.80 63.35
CA THR A 241 10.41 -8.71 64.16
C THR A 241 10.71 -7.73 65.28
N TYR A 242 10.00 -6.61 65.34
CA TYR A 242 10.17 -5.60 66.37
C TYR A 242 8.93 -5.53 67.26
N VAL A 243 9.13 -5.14 68.51
CA VAL A 243 8.05 -4.80 69.44
C VAL A 243 8.13 -3.30 69.67
N LEU A 244 7.10 -2.57 69.26
CA LEU A 244 6.94 -1.16 69.63
C LEU A 244 6.32 -1.11 71.02
N ALA A 245 7.12 -0.82 72.04
CA ALA A 245 6.63 -0.49 73.37
C ALA A 245 6.69 1.02 73.54
N ALA A 246 5.53 1.67 73.57
CA ALA A 246 5.42 3.04 74.05
C ALA A 246 5.19 3.02 75.57
N PRO A 247 5.93 3.82 76.37
CA PRO A 247 5.60 3.96 77.78
C PRO A 247 4.24 4.63 77.95
N ASP A 248 3.49 4.20 78.95
CA ASP A 248 2.25 4.86 79.34
C ASP A 248 2.57 6.20 80.02
N TYR A 249 2.61 7.26 79.23
CA TYR A 249 2.93 8.61 79.70
C TYR A 249 1.94 9.12 80.76
N ASP A 250 0.69 8.63 80.78
CA ASP A 250 -0.31 9.05 81.78
C ASP A 250 0.04 8.52 83.19
N SER A 251 0.68 7.34 83.27
CA SER A 251 1.16 6.75 84.52
C SER A 251 2.41 7.47 85.08
N ILE A 252 3.22 8.04 84.19
CA ILE A 252 4.45 8.77 84.52
C ILE A 252 4.13 10.19 85.02
N VAL A 253 3.07 10.82 84.52
CA VAL A 253 2.64 12.15 84.99
C VAL A 253 1.96 12.07 86.36
N LYS A 254 1.11 11.05 86.61
CA LYS A 254 0.49 10.82 87.92
C LYS A 254 1.48 10.49 89.04
N SER A 255 2.59 9.84 88.72
CA SER A 255 3.65 9.53 89.70
C SER A 255 4.56 10.72 90.01
N LYS A 256 4.63 11.72 89.11
CA LYS A 256 5.45 12.92 89.28
C LYS A 256 4.75 14.03 90.09
N GLU A 257 3.42 14.12 90.03
CA GLU A 257 2.63 15.03 90.89
C GLU A 257 2.58 14.57 92.36
N ALA A 258 2.76 13.27 92.64
CA ALA A 258 2.82 12.72 93.99
C ALA A 258 4.20 12.85 94.68
N SER A 259 5.24 13.30 93.97
CA SER A 259 6.64 13.26 94.44
C SER A 259 7.35 14.61 94.34
N SER A 260 6.65 15.73 94.62
CA SER A 260 7.29 17.06 94.70
C SER A 260 6.79 17.92 95.87
N GLU A 261 6.81 17.38 97.10
CA GLU A 261 7.09 18.17 98.31
C GLU A 261 8.60 18.15 98.56
N LYS A 262 9.28 19.14 97.94
CA LYS A 262 10.36 20.03 98.44
C LYS A 262 11.20 19.64 99.70
N PRO A 263 12.42 20.21 99.85
CA PRO A 263 13.66 20.10 99.07
C PRO A 263 14.91 20.02 100.01
N ASP A 264 16.07 20.46 99.52
CA ASP A 264 17.37 20.75 100.18
C ASP A 264 18.45 19.66 100.04
N ALA A 265 19.38 19.81 99.08
CA ALA A 265 20.59 20.68 99.07
C ALA A 265 21.75 19.98 99.83
N ILE A 266 22.89 19.67 99.20
CA ILE A 266 23.98 20.63 98.90
C ILE A 266 25.07 19.95 98.02
N GLU A 267 25.58 20.74 97.07
CA GLU A 267 26.91 20.83 96.40
C GLU A 267 27.54 19.59 95.73
N ALA A 268 27.90 19.55 94.44
CA ALA A 268 28.55 20.47 93.47
C ALA A 268 30.07 20.25 93.32
N GLU A 269 30.46 19.61 92.22
CA GLU A 269 31.64 19.85 91.36
C GLU A 269 31.69 18.69 90.34
N GLY A 270 31.87 18.85 89.03
CA GLY A 270 32.25 20.00 88.24
C GLY A 270 31.65 19.91 86.83
N ALA A 271 31.32 21.07 86.30
CA ALA A 271 30.82 21.31 84.96
C ALA A 271 31.98 21.67 84.03
N ALA A 272 31.94 21.20 82.78
CA ALA A 272 31.74 22.10 81.64
C ALA A 272 31.47 21.33 80.33
N PRO A 273 30.69 21.91 79.40
CA PRO A 273 29.89 21.23 78.36
C PRO A 273 30.24 21.80 76.95
N PRO A 274 29.30 22.00 76.01
CA PRO A 274 28.34 21.13 75.28
C PRO A 274 28.79 21.01 73.79
N THR A 275 28.08 20.52 72.77
CA THR A 275 26.76 20.88 72.18
C THR A 275 26.68 20.00 70.91
N GLU A 276 25.65 19.18 70.66
CA GLU A 276 24.43 19.52 69.88
C GLU A 276 24.76 20.11 68.49
N GLU A 277 24.14 19.77 67.37
CA GLU A 277 22.72 19.51 67.17
C GLU A 277 22.46 19.07 65.70
N ASN A 278 21.37 18.33 65.52
CA ASN A 278 20.35 18.42 64.46
C ASN A 278 20.70 18.49 62.96
N GLY A 279 19.87 17.78 62.18
CA GLY A 279 19.50 18.25 60.85
C GLY A 279 19.06 17.18 59.86
N CYS A 280 17.75 16.92 59.81
CA CYS A 280 17.05 16.27 58.71
C CYS A 280 17.45 16.80 57.32
N GLN A 281 17.43 15.94 56.28
CA GLN A 281 16.95 16.35 54.95
C GLN A 281 16.49 15.18 54.06
N GLU A 282 15.44 15.52 53.32
CA GLU A 282 14.49 14.79 52.48
C GLU A 282 15.11 14.30 51.14
N PRO A 283 14.47 13.40 50.37
CA PRO A 283 15.09 12.69 49.25
C PRO A 283 15.14 13.54 47.97
N ALA A 284 16.32 13.57 47.33
CA ALA A 284 16.50 14.24 46.05
C ALA A 284 15.99 13.37 44.88
N GLU A 285 15.10 13.99 44.10
CA GLU A 285 14.41 13.51 42.92
C GLU A 285 15.35 13.21 41.73
N GLN A 286 14.88 12.34 40.84
CA GLN A 286 15.52 11.95 39.58
C GLN A 286 15.72 13.16 38.64
N PRO A 287 16.83 13.25 37.90
CA PRO A 287 16.92 14.15 36.75
C PRO A 287 16.26 13.52 35.52
N ALA A 288 15.29 14.24 34.96
CA ALA A 288 14.75 14.01 33.63
C ALA A 288 15.77 14.44 32.55
N GLU A 289 16.07 13.57 31.59
CA GLU A 289 16.89 13.91 30.42
C GLU A 289 16.03 14.63 29.36
N GLN A 290 16.38 15.88 29.06
CA GLN A 290 15.98 16.59 27.83
C GLN A 290 17.06 16.38 26.75
N PRO A 291 16.71 16.21 25.47
CA PRO A 291 17.68 16.15 24.38
C PRO A 291 18.21 17.56 24.04
N ALA A 292 19.53 17.71 24.01
CA ALA A 292 20.21 18.93 23.59
C ALA A 292 20.19 19.09 22.06
N GLU A 293 19.62 20.20 21.59
CA GLU A 293 19.87 20.75 20.25
C GLU A 293 21.31 21.27 20.17
N GLN A 294 22.00 21.02 19.04
CA GLN A 294 23.25 21.70 18.72
C GLN A 294 23.17 22.41 17.35
N PRO A 295 23.87 23.55 17.20
CA PRO A 295 23.60 24.53 16.15
C PRO A 295 24.40 24.28 14.87
N ALA A 296 23.83 24.69 13.73
CA ALA A 296 24.49 24.73 12.44
C ALA A 296 25.47 25.91 12.36
N GLU A 297 26.76 25.63 12.12
CA GLU A 297 27.73 26.62 11.64
C GLU A 297 27.92 26.46 10.12
N GLN A 298 27.62 27.52 9.38
CA GLN A 298 28.06 27.73 7.99
C GLN A 298 29.57 28.00 7.95
N PRO A 299 30.20 27.79 6.78
CA PRO A 299 30.91 28.94 6.21
C PRO A 299 30.43 29.29 4.81
N ALA A 300 30.27 30.60 4.61
CA ALA A 300 30.06 31.25 3.33
C ALA A 300 31.36 31.32 2.51
N GLU A 301 31.31 30.96 1.22
CA GLU A 301 32.13 31.59 0.18
C GLU A 301 31.33 31.70 -1.13
N GLN A 302 31.32 32.90 -1.69
CA GLN A 302 30.76 33.33 -2.98
C GLN A 302 31.67 34.49 -3.47
N PRO A 303 31.65 34.93 -4.74
CA PRO A 303 31.99 34.25 -6.00
C PRO A 303 32.99 35.08 -6.88
N ALA A 304 33.62 34.47 -7.89
CA ALA A 304 34.35 35.14 -9.00
C ALA A 304 34.87 34.02 -9.94
N GLU A 305 34.81 34.00 -11.28
CA GLU A 305 34.54 34.94 -12.37
C GLU A 305 34.24 34.11 -13.64
N GLN A 306 33.27 34.52 -14.46
CA GLN A 306 33.27 34.34 -15.93
C GLN A 306 34.03 35.55 -16.55
N PRO A 307 34.42 35.63 -17.86
CA PRO A 307 33.85 34.96 -19.06
C PRO A 307 34.86 34.63 -20.22
N ALA A 308 34.30 34.16 -21.36
CA ALA A 308 34.67 34.39 -22.79
C ALA A 308 34.72 33.08 -23.62
N GLU A 309 33.74 32.83 -24.51
CA GLU A 309 33.75 33.12 -25.97
C GLU A 309 34.88 32.39 -26.73
N GLN A 310 34.56 31.29 -27.44
CA GLN A 310 34.44 31.17 -28.92
C GLN A 310 35.78 31.18 -29.69
N PRO A 311 35.91 30.54 -30.89
CA PRO A 311 34.88 30.22 -31.89
C PRO A 311 34.64 28.74 -32.17
#